data_AF-A0A0V1I4S9-F1
#
_entry.id   AF-A0A0V1I4S9-F1
#
_cell.length_a   1.000
_cell.length_b   1.000
_cell.length_c   1.000
_cell.angle_alpha   90.00
_cell.angle_beta   90.00
_cell.angle_gamma   90.00
#
_symmetry.space_group_name_H-M   'P 1'
#
loop_
_entity.id
_entity.type
_entity.pdbx_description
1 polymer ?
#
loop_
_entity_poly.entity_id
_entity_poly.type
_entity_poly.pdbx_seq_one_letter_code
_entity_poly.pdbx_strand_id
1 'polypeptide(L)'
;MDLLAFMTSISESLCLTNKALTPQRGRRRGRTVEEVAEPSTSTGARLMPPIVEDAEKDKVAHWPDVGEKRRRCRYCSKLSFVYCIKCNAPLCMSKARKCFQLFHK
;
A
#
# COMPACT_ATOMS: atom_id res chain seq x y z
N MET A 1 -2.98 30.59 31.90
CA MET A 1 -1.95 30.21 30.92
C MET A 1 -2.14 31.07 29.69
N ASP A 2 -1.13 31.82 29.29
CA ASP A 2 -1.15 32.61 28.05
C ASP A 2 -1.08 31.66 26.83
N LEU A 3 -1.74 32.02 25.73
CA LEU A 3 -1.73 31.21 24.50
C LEU A 3 -0.30 31.02 23.97
N LEU A 4 0.53 32.05 24.08
CA LEU A 4 1.93 31.98 23.70
C LEU A 4 2.69 30.93 24.53
N ALA A 5 2.46 30.90 25.84
CA ALA A 5 3.11 29.93 26.74
C ALA A 5 2.68 28.47 26.46
N PHE A 6 1.44 28.27 26.03
CA PHE A 6 0.96 26.95 25.62
C PHE A 6 1.59 26.51 24.30
N MET A 7 1.66 27.41 23.32
CA MET A 7 2.27 27.13 22.01
C MET A 7 3.77 26.83 22.15
N THR A 8 4.51 27.56 22.99
CA THR A 8 5.93 27.31 23.23
C THR A 8 6.14 25.93 23.86
N SER A 9 5.34 25.57 24.87
CA SER A 9 5.42 24.26 25.54
C SER A 9 5.20 23.08 24.59
N ILE A 10 4.22 23.19 23.68
CA ILE A 10 3.99 22.18 22.65
C ILE A 10 5.17 22.13 21.67
N SER A 11 5.66 23.29 21.23
CA SER A 11 6.76 23.36 20.28
C SER A 11 8.05 22.73 20.82
N GLU A 12 8.37 22.98 22.09
CA GLU A 12 9.52 22.37 22.77
C GLU A 12 9.38 20.85 22.83
N SER A 13 8.21 20.37 23.23
CA SER A 13 7.92 18.93 23.31
C SER A 13 8.06 18.23 21.95
N LEU A 14 7.61 18.86 20.86
CA LEU A 14 7.69 18.32 19.50
C LEU A 14 9.11 18.37 18.91
N CYS A 15 9.88 19.42 19.23
CA CYS A 15 11.27 19.55 18.82
C CYS A 15 12.17 18.53 19.53
N LEU A 16 11.92 18.26 20.82
CA LEU A 16 12.72 17.34 21.62
C LEU A 16 12.40 15.86 21.35
N THR A 17 11.21 15.55 20.85
CA THR A 17 10.77 14.17 20.54
C THR A 17 11.29 13.61 19.22
N ASN A 18 11.94 14.41 18.36
CA ASN A 18 12.37 13.99 17.02
C ASN A 18 13.88 13.81 16.85
N LYS A 19 14.51 12.97 17.69
CA LYS A 19 15.84 12.39 17.41
C LYS A 19 15.72 10.92 16.95
N ALA A 20 15.01 10.69 15.85
CA ALA A 20 15.27 9.63 14.85
C ALA A 20 14.09 9.52 13.86
N LEU A 21 14.00 10.41 12.88
CA LEU A 21 13.23 10.13 11.66
C LEU A 21 14.05 10.57 10.44
N THR A 22 14.23 9.60 9.54
CA THR A 22 14.90 9.73 8.26
C THR A 22 14.22 10.78 7.36
N PRO A 23 14.93 11.38 6.39
CA PRO A 23 14.41 12.54 5.67
C PRO A 23 13.31 12.13 4.66
N GLN A 24 12.07 12.53 4.94
CA GLN A 24 10.98 12.40 3.97
C GLN A 24 10.98 13.63 3.03
N ARG A 25 11.73 13.51 1.94
CA ARG A 25 11.72 14.46 0.81
C ARG A 25 10.58 14.05 -0.14
N GLY A 26 9.60 14.91 -0.40
CA GLY A 26 8.60 14.62 -1.44
C GLY A 26 7.32 15.46 -1.42
N ARG A 27 7.43 16.78 -1.63
CA ARG A 27 6.31 17.66 -1.98
C ARG A 27 5.65 17.18 -3.27
N ARG A 28 4.41 16.68 -3.23
CA ARG A 28 3.64 16.27 -4.43
C ARG A 28 3.30 17.51 -5.27
N ARG A 29 3.66 17.51 -6.56
CA ARG A 29 3.18 18.47 -7.57
C ARG A 29 2.17 17.74 -8.49
N GLY A 30 1.04 18.40 -8.74
CA GLY A 30 0.27 18.37 -9.98
C GLY A 30 -0.33 17.04 -10.43
N ARG A 31 -1.61 16.82 -10.11
CA ARG A 31 -2.49 15.88 -10.82
C ARG A 31 -3.09 16.63 -12.01
N THR A 32 -2.75 16.24 -13.23
CA THR A 32 -3.52 16.59 -14.44
C THR A 32 -4.29 15.36 -14.91
N VAL A 33 -5.56 15.59 -15.21
CA VAL A 33 -6.58 14.65 -15.71
C VAL A 33 -6.67 14.79 -17.24
N GLU A 34 -7.44 13.89 -17.88
CA GLU A 34 -7.93 13.85 -19.28
C GLU A 34 -7.13 12.87 -20.16
N GLU A 35 -7.64 11.65 -20.39
CA GLU A 35 -8.70 11.19 -21.33
C GLU A 35 -8.11 10.79 -22.69
N VAL A 36 -8.37 9.55 -23.14
CA VAL A 36 -8.94 9.23 -24.47
C VAL A 36 -9.53 7.82 -24.40
N ALA A 37 -10.82 7.73 -24.69
CA ALA A 37 -11.60 6.53 -24.88
C ALA A 37 -11.39 5.91 -26.26
N GLU A 38 -11.50 4.58 -26.36
CA GLU A 38 -11.78 3.88 -27.62
C GLU A 38 -12.81 2.75 -27.34
N PRO A 39 -13.91 2.65 -28.10
CA PRO A 39 -14.94 1.64 -27.89
C PRO A 39 -14.61 0.37 -28.68
N SER A 40 -14.51 -0.78 -28.01
CA SER A 40 -14.40 -2.06 -28.70
C SER A 40 -15.67 -2.90 -28.54
N THR A 41 -16.03 -3.48 -29.66
CA THR A 41 -17.33 -4.00 -30.03
C THR A 41 -17.56 -5.43 -29.54
N SER A 42 -18.83 -5.69 -29.24
CA SER A 42 -19.57 -6.90 -29.58
C SER A 42 -19.49 -8.15 -28.68
N THR A 43 -20.68 -8.71 -28.53
CA THR A 43 -21.01 -10.14 -28.53
C THR A 43 -21.28 -10.80 -27.18
N GLY A 44 -22.59 -10.89 -26.89
CA GLY A 44 -23.19 -11.97 -26.12
C GLY A 44 -23.19 -11.75 -24.61
N ALA A 45 -24.34 -11.32 -24.08
CA ALA A 45 -24.63 -11.46 -22.66
C ALA A 45 -24.68 -12.96 -22.33
N ARG A 46 -23.53 -13.54 -21.98
CA ARG A 46 -23.50 -14.79 -21.24
C ARG A 46 -24.09 -14.44 -19.88
N LEU A 47 -25.23 -15.06 -19.56
CA LEU A 47 -25.79 -15.00 -18.21
C LEU A 47 -24.67 -15.43 -17.26
N MET A 48 -24.05 -14.47 -16.59
CA MET A 48 -23.13 -14.74 -15.51
C MET A 48 -23.95 -15.53 -14.47
N PRO A 49 -23.49 -16.70 -14.00
CA PRO A 49 -24.14 -17.34 -12.87
C PRO A 49 -24.24 -16.32 -11.73
N PRO A 50 -25.32 -16.35 -10.91
CA PRO A 50 -25.46 -15.43 -9.80
C PRO A 50 -24.17 -15.46 -8.99
N ILE A 51 -23.60 -14.29 -8.75
CA ILE A 51 -22.40 -14.13 -7.92
C ILE A 51 -22.73 -14.86 -6.62
N VAL A 52 -22.04 -15.98 -6.40
CA VAL A 52 -22.23 -16.79 -5.20
C VAL A 52 -21.93 -15.87 -4.02
N GLU A 53 -22.90 -15.65 -3.13
CA GLU A 53 -22.80 -14.72 -1.99
C GLU A 53 -21.58 -15.00 -1.08
N ASP A 54 -20.96 -16.17 -1.23
CA ASP A 54 -19.69 -16.52 -0.57
C ASP A 54 -18.49 -15.69 -1.06
N ALA A 55 -18.51 -15.18 -2.30
CA ALA A 55 -17.48 -14.26 -2.80
C ALA A 55 -17.51 -12.91 -2.04
N GLU A 56 -18.68 -12.52 -1.51
CA GLU A 56 -18.84 -11.29 -0.72
C GLU A 56 -18.29 -11.45 0.71
N LYS A 57 -18.06 -12.68 1.16
CA LYS A 57 -17.50 -13.03 2.48
C LYS A 57 -16.01 -13.38 2.43
N ASP A 58 -15.33 -13.17 1.31
CA ASP A 58 -13.87 -13.32 1.24
C ASP A 58 -13.21 -12.19 2.07
N LYS A 59 -13.02 -12.49 3.36
CA LYS A 59 -12.27 -11.75 4.36
C LYS A 59 -11.12 -10.99 3.70
N VAL A 60 -11.27 -9.67 3.52
CA VAL A 60 -10.34 -8.74 2.84
C VAL A 60 -8.99 -9.40 2.53
N ALA A 61 -8.92 -10.08 1.37
CA ALA A 61 -7.80 -10.97 1.08
C ALA A 61 -6.49 -10.16 0.98
N HIS A 62 -5.38 -10.78 1.36
CA HIS A 62 -4.07 -10.18 1.17
C HIS A 62 -3.69 -10.25 -0.31
N TRP A 63 -3.77 -9.12 -1.01
CA TRP A 63 -3.45 -9.04 -2.44
C TRP A 63 -1.98 -8.64 -2.67
N PRO A 64 -1.22 -9.41 -3.47
CA PRO A 64 0.12 -9.02 -3.89
C PRO A 64 0.07 -8.02 -5.05
N ASP A 65 0.98 -7.05 -5.03
CA ASP A 65 1.22 -6.12 -6.13
C ASP A 65 2.73 -5.89 -6.34
N VAL A 66 3.12 -5.39 -7.50
CA VAL A 66 4.51 -5.20 -7.91
C VAL A 66 4.85 -3.71 -7.88
N GLY A 67 5.69 -3.31 -6.92
CA GLY A 67 6.17 -1.94 -6.85
C GLY A 67 7.28 -1.65 -7.86
N GLU A 68 7.43 -0.39 -8.27
CA GLU A 68 8.49 0.07 -9.17
C GLU A 68 9.91 -0.15 -8.60
N LYS A 69 10.05 -0.04 -7.27
CA LYS A 69 11.34 -0.13 -6.56
C LYS A 69 11.39 -1.38 -5.71
N ARG A 70 12.57 -2.03 -5.68
CA ARG A 70 12.84 -3.13 -4.76
C ARG A 70 12.92 -2.62 -3.32
N ARG A 71 12.18 -3.25 -2.42
CA ARG A 71 12.23 -3.00 -0.97
C ARG A 71 12.67 -4.27 -0.25
N ARG A 72 13.16 -4.16 0.98
CA ARG A 72 13.54 -5.33 1.77
C ARG A 72 12.29 -6.07 2.24
N CYS A 73 12.26 -7.37 1.97
CA CYS A 73 11.24 -8.30 2.40
C CYS A 73 11.14 -8.29 3.93
N ARG A 74 9.94 -8.18 4.47
CA ARG A 74 9.73 -8.14 5.93
C ARG A 74 10.02 -9.47 6.62
N TYR A 75 9.93 -10.58 5.89
CA TYR A 75 10.13 -11.93 6.42
C TYR A 75 11.57 -12.42 6.37
N CYS A 76 12.28 -12.22 5.24
CA CYS A 76 13.64 -12.74 5.04
C CYS A 76 14.71 -11.68 4.76
N SER A 77 14.37 -10.38 4.85
CA SER A 77 15.27 -9.24 4.65
C SER A 77 15.92 -9.10 3.25
N LYS A 78 15.68 -10.05 2.33
CA LYS A 78 16.11 -9.98 0.93
C LYS A 78 15.26 -8.99 0.14
N LEU A 79 15.76 -8.46 -0.97
CA LEU A 79 15.01 -7.54 -1.82
C LEU A 79 13.84 -8.23 -2.54
N SER A 80 12.68 -7.56 -2.61
CA SER A 80 11.50 -7.92 -3.41
C SER A 80 10.87 -6.70 -4.07
N PHE A 81 10.32 -6.90 -5.27
CA PHE A 81 9.39 -5.93 -5.88
C PHE A 81 7.96 -6.14 -5.40
N VAL A 82 7.63 -7.39 -5.04
CA VAL A 82 6.28 -7.75 -4.59
C VAL A 82 6.06 -7.26 -3.17
N TYR A 83 4.88 -6.70 -2.93
CA TYR A 83 4.40 -6.27 -1.63
C TYR A 83 2.91 -6.61 -1.49
N CYS A 84 2.42 -6.73 -0.25
CA CYS A 84 0.99 -6.83 0.00
C CYS A 84 0.37 -5.44 0.02
N ILE A 85 -0.69 -5.21 -0.75
CA ILE A 85 -1.40 -3.93 -0.79
C ILE A 85 -2.00 -3.62 0.59
N LYS A 86 -2.70 -4.59 1.19
CA LYS A 86 -3.38 -4.46 2.49
C LYS A 86 -2.41 -4.13 3.64
N CYS A 87 -1.25 -4.79 3.67
CA CYS A 87 -0.27 -4.61 4.74
C CYS A 87 0.81 -3.57 4.43
N ASN A 88 0.88 -3.08 3.18
CA ASN A 88 2.02 -2.34 2.62
C ASN A 88 3.38 -3.01 2.95
N ALA A 89 3.41 -4.35 2.97
CA ALA A 89 4.54 -5.14 3.41
C ALA A 89 5.26 -5.76 2.20
N PRO A 90 6.53 -5.40 1.91
CA PRO A 90 7.31 -6.06 0.88
C PRO A 90 7.56 -7.51 1.26
N LEU A 91 7.21 -8.45 0.39
CA LEU A 91 7.31 -9.87 0.64
C LEU A 91 7.78 -10.59 -0.62
N CYS A 92 8.67 -11.58 -0.46
CA CYS A 92 9.10 -12.39 -1.59
C CYS A 92 7.97 -13.30 -2.07
N MET A 93 7.80 -13.36 -3.39
CA MET A 93 6.87 -14.26 -4.08
C MET A 93 7.63 -14.91 -5.25
N SER A 94 8.54 -15.83 -4.94
CA SER A 94 9.27 -16.62 -5.95
C SER A 94 9.17 -18.11 -5.65
N LYS A 95 9.47 -18.98 -6.64
CA LYS A 95 9.39 -20.45 -6.48
C LYS A 95 10.15 -20.95 -5.25
N ALA A 96 11.34 -20.40 -4.99
CA ALA A 96 12.18 -20.75 -3.85
C ALA A 96 11.78 -20.07 -2.53
N ARG A 97 11.04 -18.95 -2.58
CA ARG A 97 10.72 -18.13 -1.40
C ARG A 97 9.25 -17.72 -1.41
N LYS A 98 8.44 -18.48 -0.68
CA LYS A 98 7.00 -18.26 -0.47
C LYS A 98 6.72 -17.34 0.73
N CYS A 99 7.53 -16.29 0.92
CA CYS A 99 7.42 -15.40 2.08
C CYS A 99 6.05 -14.71 2.18
N PHE A 100 5.42 -14.41 1.04
CA PHE A 100 4.08 -13.85 1.01
C PHE A 100 3.05 -14.75 1.70
N GLN A 101 3.11 -16.06 1.45
CA GLN A 101 2.23 -17.02 2.10
C GLN A 101 2.58 -17.19 3.58
N LEU A 102 3.87 -17.34 3.89
CA LEU A 102 4.32 -17.54 5.28
C LEU A 102 3.98 -16.38 6.22
N PHE A 103 3.92 -15.15 5.70
CA PHE A 103 3.59 -13.96 6.48
C PHE A 103 2.08 -13.77 6.74
N HIS A 104 1.21 -14.38 5.91
CA HIS A 104 -0.25 -14.21 5.98
C HIS A 104 -1.00 -15.51 6.28
N LYS A 105 -0.32 -16.55 6.77
CA LYS A 105 -0.97 -17.70 7.40
C LYS A 105 -1.67 -17.27 8.67
#